data_AF-A0A0F0GIX3-F1
#
_entry.id   AF-A0A0F0GIX3-F1
#
_cell.length_a   1.000
_cell.length_b   1.000
_cell.length_c   1.000
_cell.angle_alpha   90.00
_cell.angle_beta   90.00
_cell.angle_gamma   90.00
#
_symmetry.space_group_name_H-M   'P 1'
#
loop_
_entity.id
_entity.type
_entity.pdbx_description
1 polymer ?
#
loop_
_entity_poly.entity_id
_entity_poly.type
_entity_poly.pdbx_seq_one_letter_code
_entity_poly.pdbx_strand_id
1 'polypeptide(L)' 'MAAEILTEDLLRISLQRLSREVVKTYPQFGEMLAQNMLRTCGLIPDLKRAEHYRELGTLLIDLGRLYLAEADALSTAETT' A
#
# COMPACT_ATOMS: atom_id res chain seq x y z
N MET A 1 -21.87 -22.37 5.88
CA MET A 1 -22.05 -20.89 5.82
C MET A 1 -21.33 -20.14 6.92
N ALA A 2 -21.78 -20.15 8.19
CA ALA A 2 -21.12 -19.35 9.25
C ALA A 2 -19.68 -19.79 9.56
N ALA A 3 -19.42 -21.10 9.58
CA ALA A 3 -18.08 -21.65 9.81
C ALA A 3 -17.10 -21.35 8.65
N GLU A 4 -17.58 -21.35 7.40
CA GLU A 4 -16.77 -21.08 6.20
C GLU A 4 -16.33 -19.61 6.14
N ILE A 5 -17.26 -18.68 6.45
CA ILE A 5 -16.98 -17.24 6.54
C ILE A 5 -15.94 -16.97 7.64
N LEU A 6 -16.06 -17.66 8.80
CA LEU A 6 -15.11 -17.54 9.90
C LEU A 6 -13.70 -18.02 9.50
N THR A 7 -13.61 -19.11 8.74
CA THR A 7 -12.32 -19.65 8.28
C THR A 7 -11.66 -18.79 7.21
N GLU A 8 -12.44 -18.16 6.33
CA GLU A 8 -11.93 -17.28 5.29
C GLU A 8 -11.36 -15.98 5.88
N ASP A 9 -12.04 -15.41 6.88
CA ASP A 9 -11.56 -14.22 7.61
C ASP A 9 -10.28 -14.52 8.42
N LEU A 10 -10.19 -15.69 9.04
CA LEU A 10 -8.97 -16.12 9.75
C LEU A 10 -7.77 -16.28 8.81
N LEU A 11 -7.97 -16.86 7.63
CA LEU A 11 -6.93 -17.02 6.62
C LEU A 11 -6.43 -15.64 6.13
N ARG A 12 -7.37 -14.73 5.83
CA ARG A 12 -7.06 -13.37 5.40
C ARG A 12 -6.24 -12.61 6.44
N ILE A 13 -6.66 -12.64 7.70
CA ILE A 13 -5.95 -11.96 8.81
C ILE A 13 -4.55 -12.55 9.00
N SER A 14 -4.42 -13.88 8.93
CA SER A 14 -3.14 -14.57 9.11
C SER A 14 -2.15 -14.22 8.01
N LEU A 15 -2.60 -14.21 6.74
CA LEU A 15 -1.80 -13.80 5.60
C LEU A 15 -1.39 -12.32 5.69
N GLN A 16 -2.28 -11.43 6.14
CA GLN A 16 -1.96 -10.01 6.30
C GLN A 16 -0.88 -9.80 7.34
N ARG A 17 -0.96 -10.49 8.48
CA ARG A 17 0.05 -10.42 9.53
C ARG A 17 1.39 -10.94 9.05
N LEU A 18 1.40 -12.10 8.40
CA LEU A 18 2.61 -12.68 7.84
C LEU A 18 3.26 -11.75 6.81
N SER A 19 2.47 -11.20 5.89
CA SER A 19 2.97 -10.26 4.88
C SER A 19 3.59 -9.02 5.51
N ARG A 20 2.99 -8.46 6.57
CA ARG A 20 3.54 -7.30 7.27
C ARG A 20 4.88 -7.63 7.93
N GLU A 21 5.01 -8.78 8.57
CA GLU A 21 6.27 -9.18 9.19
C GLU A 21 7.37 -9.47 8.15
N VAL A 22 7.04 -10.10 7.02
CA VAL A 22 8.02 -10.33 5.95
C VAL A 22 8.51 -9.02 5.36
N VAL A 23 7.62 -8.04 5.13
CA VAL A 23 7.99 -6.74 4.54
C VAL A 23 8.90 -5.91 5.45
N LYS A 24 8.79 -6.04 6.78
CA LYS A 24 9.72 -5.38 7.71
C LYS A 24 11.16 -5.81 7.48
N THR A 25 11.38 -7.10 7.22
CA THR A 25 12.73 -7.67 7.04
C THR A 25 13.17 -7.65 5.58
N TYR A 26 12.23 -7.79 4.65
CA TYR A 26 12.47 -7.90 3.21
C TYR A 26 11.48 -7.04 2.42
N PRO A 27 11.70 -5.70 2.35
CA PRO A 27 10.78 -4.78 1.69
C PRO A 27 10.55 -5.09 0.21
N GLN A 28 11.56 -5.67 -0.47
CA GLN A 28 11.51 -6.02 -1.89
C GLN A 28 10.41 -7.03 -2.24
N PHE A 29 9.91 -7.79 -1.26
CA PHE A 29 8.82 -8.75 -1.50
C PHE A 29 7.42 -8.16 -1.30
N GLY A 30 7.30 -6.89 -0.87
CA GLY A 30 6.01 -6.30 -0.51
C GLY A 30 4.98 -6.30 -1.64
N GLU A 31 5.39 -5.93 -2.85
CA GLU A 31 4.50 -5.91 -4.01
C GLU A 31 4.04 -7.33 -4.39
N MET A 32 4.97 -8.28 -4.48
CA MET A 32 4.68 -9.68 -4.79
C MET A 32 3.71 -10.31 -3.76
N LEU A 33 3.93 -10.04 -2.46
CA LEU A 33 3.06 -10.55 -1.40
C LEU A 33 1.66 -9.94 -1.46
N ALA A 34 1.54 -8.63 -1.73
CA ALA A 34 0.26 -7.98 -1.92
C ALA A 34 -0.54 -8.58 -3.10
N GLN A 35 0.11 -8.79 -4.23
CA GLN A 35 -0.51 -9.41 -5.42
C GLN A 35 -0.96 -10.85 -5.14
N ASN A 36 -0.13 -11.65 -4.45
CA ASN A 36 -0.49 -13.02 -4.08
C ASN A 36 -1.65 -13.05 -3.09
N MET A 37 -1.67 -12.15 -2.10
CA MET A 37 -2.76 -12.05 -1.14
C MET A 37 -4.11 -11.73 -1.79
N LEU A 38 -4.14 -10.81 -2.77
CA LEU A 38 -5.35 -10.48 -3.52
C LEU A 38 -5.92 -11.73 -4.23
N ARG A 39 -5.05 -12.51 -4.87
CA ARG A 39 -5.42 -13.74 -5.56
C ARG A 39 -5.88 -14.84 -4.61
N THR A 40 -5.13 -15.10 -3.53
CA THR A 40 -5.39 -16.20 -2.58
C THR A 40 -6.63 -15.97 -1.74
N CYS A 41 -6.92 -14.73 -1.34
CA CYS A 41 -8.07 -14.42 -0.49
C CYS A 41 -9.36 -14.14 -1.29
N GLY A 42 -9.38 -14.41 -2.60
CA GLY A 42 -10.52 -14.08 -3.46
C GLY A 42 -10.90 -12.59 -3.44
N LEU A 43 -9.98 -11.72 -3.01
CA LEU A 43 -10.18 -10.29 -2.94
C LEU A 43 -10.07 -9.76 -4.37
N ILE A 44 -11.14 -9.89 -5.13
CA ILE A 44 -11.28 -9.22 -6.42
C ILE A 44 -11.14 -7.73 -6.11
N PRO A 45 -10.12 -7.04 -6.64
CA PRO A 45 -10.01 -5.60 -6.48
C PRO A 45 -11.28 -5.00 -7.08
N ASP A 46 -12.11 -4.38 -6.25
CA ASP A 46 -13.18 -3.52 -6.74
C ASP A 46 -12.51 -2.46 -7.61
N LEU A 47 -12.77 -2.52 -8.91
CA LEU A 47 -12.08 -1.73 -9.92
C LEU A 47 -12.15 -0.23 -9.56
N LYS A 48 -13.29 0.22 -9.05
CA LYS A 48 -13.51 1.60 -8.61
C LYS A 48 -12.66 1.95 -7.40
N ARG A 49 -12.54 1.02 -6.46
CA ARG A 49 -11.71 1.19 -5.25
C ARG A 49 -10.22 1.21 -5.60
N ALA A 50 -9.79 0.37 -6.54
CA ALA A 50 -8.42 0.36 -7.04
C ALA A 50 -8.07 1.68 -7.76
N GLU A 51 -8.98 2.19 -8.59
CA GLU A 51 -8.82 3.51 -9.22
C GLU A 51 -8.73 4.64 -8.20
N HIS A 52 -9.60 4.65 -7.18
CA HIS A 52 -9.54 5.64 -6.09
C HIS A 52 -8.20 5.60 -5.35
N TYR A 53 -7.70 4.42 -5.00
CA TYR A 53 -6.39 4.32 -4.33
C TYR A 53 -5.24 4.73 -5.23
N ARG A 54 -5.33 4.48 -6.54
CA ARG A 54 -4.33 4.96 -7.51
C ARG A 54 -4.33 6.49 -7.55
N GLU A 55 -5.50 7.12 -7.67
CA GLU A 55 -5.63 8.58 -7.66
C GLU A 55 -5.08 9.20 -6.37
N LEU A 56 -5.42 8.62 -5.22
CA LEU A 56 -4.88 9.04 -3.92
C LEU A 56 -3.35 8.92 -3.88
N GLY A 57 -2.80 7.80 -4.38
CA GLY A 57 -1.36 7.61 -4.47
C GLY A 57 -0.66 8.67 -5.31
N THR A 58 -1.25 9.05 -6.46
CA THR A 58 -0.75 10.15 -7.30
C THR A 58 -0.75 11.47 -6.55
N LEU A 59 -1.86 11.83 -5.88
CA LEU A 59 -1.95 13.06 -5.11
C LEU A 59 -0.90 13.14 -3.99
N LEU A 60 -0.64 12.03 -3.29
CA LEU A 60 0.37 11.98 -2.24
C LEU A 60 1.80 12.16 -2.78
N ILE A 61 2.09 11.58 -3.95
CA ILE A 61 3.39 11.75 -4.61
C ILE A 61 3.59 13.21 -5.03
N ASP A 62 2.58 13.81 -5.64
CA ASP A 62 2.65 15.19 -6.10
C ASP A 62 2.80 16.17 -4.93
N LEU A 63 2.11 15.92 -3.81
CA LEU A 63 2.29 16.68 -2.58
C LEU A 63 3.73 16.57 -2.05
N GLY A 64 4.29 15.36 -2.02
CA GLY A 64 5.68 15.15 -1.61
C GLY A 64 6.67 15.90 -2.50
N ARG A 65 6.44 15.93 -3.81
CA ARG A 65 7.26 16.70 -4.77
C ARG A 65 7.17 18.20 -4.54
N LEU A 66 5.97 18.72 -4.28
CA LEU A 66 5.76 20.13 -3.95
C LEU A 66 6.55 20.54 -2.70
N TYR A 67 6.44 19.75 -1.62
CA TYR A 67 7.19 20.00 -0.39
C TYR A 67 8.71 19.99 -0.59
N LEU A 68 9.22 19.05 -1.39
CA LEU A 68 10.65 18.99 -1.69
C LEU A 68 11.11 20.21 -2.50
N ALA A 69 10.33 20.61 -3.52
CA ALA A 69 10.64 21.79 -4.32
C ALA A 69 10.61 23.08 -3.48
N GLU A 70 9.68 23.20 -2.53
CA GLU A 70 9.62 24.32 -1.59
C GLU A 70 10.85 24.35 -0.66
N ALA A 71 11.26 23.20 -0.14
CA ALA A 71 12.46 23.08 0.69
C ALA A 71 13.73 23.48 -0.09
N ASP A 72 13.87 23.04 -1.34
CA ASP A 72 14.99 23.41 -2.20
C ASP A 72 15.02 24.92 -2.46
N ALA A 73 13.86 25.54 -2.75
CA ALA A 73 13.76 26.98 -2.97
C ALA A 73 14.18 27.78 -1.72
N LEU A 74 13.72 27.37 -0.53
CA LEU A 74 14.11 27.99 0.74
C LEU A 74 15.62 27.86 1.00
N SER A 75 16.19 26.68 0.76
CA SER A 75 17.63 26.46 0.92
C SER A 75 18.48 27.35 0.00
N THR A 76 18.04 27.56 -1.24
CA THR A 76 18.72 28.47 -2.18
C THR A 76 18.58 29.95 -1.81
N ALA A 77 17.46 30.34 -1.18
CA ALA A 77 17.23 31.71 -0.74
C ALA A 77 18.05 32.07 0.51
N GLU A 78 18.35 31.10 1.39
CA GLU A 78 19.21 31.31 2.57
C GLU A 78 20.70 31.40 2.23
N THR A 79 21.09 30.96 1.03
CA THR A 79 22.49 30.94 0.56
C THR A 79 22.88 32.10 -0.35
N THR A 80 21.95 33.04 -0.62
CA THR A 80 22.18 34.29 -1.37
C THR A 80 22.06 35.52 -0.48
#